data_AF-A0A943JFM2-F1
#
_entry.id   AF-A0A943JFM2-F1
#
_cell.length_a   1.000
_cell.length_b   1.000
_cell.length_c   1.000
_cell.angle_alpha   90.00
_cell.angle_beta   90.00
_cell.angle_gamma   90.00
#
_symmetry.space_group_name_H-M   'P 1'
#
loop_
_entity.id
_entity.type
_entity.pdbx_description
1 polymer ?
#
loop_
_entity_poly.entity_id
_entity_poly.type
_entity_poly.pdbx_seq_one_letter_code
_entity_poly.pdbx_strand_id
1 'polypeptide(L)'
;KWYGDLYIGKHPTPERNSYLIIYLNFAVVNAELNSYRQSLDAHCNTEFNFFCDVYAQYLPEGIKEEMNKKKGAVEQLDYLYKECVKTNQQIYLFIDEYDHFTNKILSEPSCLEDYKSETHGTGYLRSFFDTVKAGTYSTIKRCFVTGVSPVTMDDLTSGFNIGTNYSLSPEFNEMTGFNEEEVRAMLDYYATTCQFHHSTDELIEAMKPWYDNYCFAEQSYGSTTMYNSNMVLYFVDNYIRNGGYMPRNMVEENIRDKEFAHDASTIQTLVQQGYVTGELKTGFPAETVAEPDNFTSLLFYFGMLTISGTLEGETKLTIPNQVVREQLYSYLLDTYNEADLRFDNWEKGKLASAMAYRGDWKAYFDYIAECLHRYSSQRDKQKGEAYVHGFTLAMTAQNRFYRPISEQENQEGYADIFMFPLLDIYK
;
A
#
# COMPACT_ATOMS: atom_id res chain seq x y z
N LYS A 1 -4.18 -9.40 30.34
CA LYS A 1 -2.73 -9.10 30.18
C LYS A 1 -2.54 -8.01 29.13
N TRP A 2 -3.08 -8.19 27.93
CA TRP A 2 -3.14 -7.14 26.91
C TRP A 2 -4.38 -6.26 27.11
N TYR A 3 -4.24 -4.96 26.86
CA TYR A 3 -5.30 -3.92 26.86
C TYR A 3 -6.09 -3.71 28.16
N GLY A 4 -5.71 -4.34 29.27
CA GLY A 4 -6.46 -4.27 30.54
C GLY A 4 -6.61 -2.87 31.11
N ASP A 5 -5.61 -2.02 30.86
CA ASP A 5 -5.59 -0.63 31.34
C ASP A 5 -6.26 0.36 30.36
N LEU A 6 -6.52 -0.07 29.12
CA LEU A 6 -7.19 0.73 28.11
C LEU A 6 -8.70 0.73 28.33
N TYR A 7 -9.39 1.68 27.68
CA TYR A 7 -10.84 1.81 27.74
C TYR A 7 -11.55 0.48 27.46
N ILE A 8 -11.21 -0.21 26.36
CA ILE A 8 -11.85 -1.48 25.99
C ILE A 8 -11.62 -2.62 26.99
N GLY A 9 -10.49 -2.61 27.70
CA GLY A 9 -10.21 -3.58 28.75
C GLY A 9 -11.04 -3.36 30.01
N LYS A 10 -11.30 -2.09 30.35
CA LYS A 10 -12.11 -1.65 31.49
C LYS A 10 -13.62 -1.65 31.21
N HIS A 11 -14.00 -1.54 29.94
CA HIS A 11 -15.38 -1.51 29.47
C HIS A 11 -15.63 -2.64 28.47
N PRO A 12 -15.63 -3.91 28.92
CA PRO A 12 -15.78 -5.05 28.03
C PRO A 12 -17.15 -5.08 27.37
N THR A 13 -17.19 -5.48 26.10
CA THR A 13 -18.45 -5.73 25.40
C THR A 13 -19.15 -6.97 25.96
N PRO A 14 -20.48 -7.12 25.78
CA PRO A 14 -21.20 -8.33 26.18
C PRO A 14 -20.64 -9.62 25.56
N GLU A 15 -19.96 -9.52 24.42
CA GLU A 15 -19.40 -10.63 23.63
C GLU A 15 -17.91 -10.87 23.94
N ARG A 16 -17.36 -10.29 25.02
CA ARG A 16 -15.95 -10.49 25.39
C ARG A 16 -15.66 -11.97 25.61
N ASN A 17 -14.64 -12.48 24.90
CA ASN A 17 -14.18 -13.88 24.95
C ASN A 17 -15.26 -14.93 24.62
N SER A 18 -16.30 -14.57 23.86
CA SER A 18 -17.39 -15.50 23.50
C SER A 18 -17.20 -16.22 22.17
N TYR A 19 -16.09 -15.99 21.46
CA TYR A 19 -15.83 -16.53 20.13
C TYR A 19 -14.63 -17.45 20.09
N LEU A 20 -14.73 -18.52 19.31
CA LEU A 20 -13.61 -19.31 18.83
C LEU A 20 -13.03 -18.61 17.59
N ILE A 21 -11.71 -18.47 17.53
CA ILE A 21 -11.04 -17.69 16.49
C ILE A 21 -10.48 -18.61 15.39
N ILE A 22 -10.84 -18.34 14.15
CA ILE A 22 -10.13 -18.85 12.97
C ILE A 22 -9.40 -17.67 12.33
N TYR A 23 -8.09 -17.77 12.15
CA TYR A 23 -7.27 -16.76 11.49
C TYR A 23 -6.63 -17.37 10.25
N LEU A 24 -6.91 -16.79 9.07
CA LEU A 24 -6.38 -17.24 7.79
C LEU A 24 -5.56 -16.11 7.18
N ASN A 25 -4.23 -16.25 7.16
CA ASN A 25 -3.36 -15.34 6.43
C ASN A 25 -3.10 -15.88 5.02
N PHE A 26 -3.53 -15.19 3.97
CA PHE A 26 -3.36 -15.67 2.59
C PHE A 26 -2.02 -15.30 1.94
N ALA A 27 -1.16 -14.49 2.58
CA ALA A 27 0.19 -14.21 2.09
C ALA A 27 1.09 -15.45 2.03
N VAL A 28 0.82 -16.49 2.83
CA VAL A 28 1.59 -17.75 2.81
C VAL A 28 1.10 -18.74 1.76
N VAL A 29 -0.04 -18.45 1.11
CA VAL A 29 -0.57 -19.32 0.07
C VAL A 29 0.23 -19.10 -1.19
N ASN A 30 0.93 -20.14 -1.67
CA ASN A 30 1.61 -20.05 -2.95
C ASN A 30 0.59 -19.75 -4.05
N ALA A 31 0.65 -18.53 -4.59
CA ALA A 31 -0.24 -18.05 -5.63
C ALA A 31 0.21 -18.49 -7.04
N GLU A 32 1.19 -19.38 -7.19
CA GLU A 32 1.48 -20.03 -8.48
C GLU A 32 0.23 -20.75 -9.01
N LEU A 33 -0.19 -20.35 -10.22
CA LEU A 33 -1.48 -20.68 -10.85
C LEU A 33 -1.83 -22.18 -10.87
N ASN A 34 -0.84 -23.06 -11.06
CA ASN A 34 -1.08 -24.50 -11.11
C ASN A 34 -1.20 -25.18 -9.74
N SER A 35 -0.95 -24.44 -8.66
CA SER A 35 -0.90 -24.97 -7.29
C SER A 35 -1.78 -24.20 -6.30
N TYR A 36 -2.41 -23.09 -6.71
CA TYR A 36 -3.05 -22.16 -5.77
C TYR A 36 -4.16 -22.85 -4.95
N ARG A 37 -5.04 -23.63 -5.59
CA ARG A 37 -6.10 -24.36 -4.90
C ARG A 37 -5.55 -25.35 -3.90
N GLN A 38 -4.52 -26.09 -4.31
CA GLN A 38 -3.85 -27.04 -3.44
C GLN A 38 -3.16 -26.35 -2.26
N SER A 39 -2.55 -25.19 -2.49
CA SER A 39 -1.86 -24.38 -1.48
C SER A 39 -2.86 -23.76 -0.50
N LEU A 40 -3.98 -23.24 -0.99
CA LEU A 40 -5.08 -22.73 -0.17
C LEU A 40 -5.69 -23.86 0.68
N ASP A 41 -5.93 -25.02 0.07
CA ASP A 41 -6.44 -26.20 0.77
C ASP A 41 -5.47 -26.68 1.85
N ALA A 42 -4.17 -26.71 1.56
CA ALA A 42 -3.14 -27.11 2.53
C ALA A 42 -3.04 -26.13 3.71
N HIS A 43 -3.07 -24.82 3.41
CA HIS A 43 -3.03 -23.77 4.42
C HIS A 43 -4.27 -23.83 5.33
N CYS A 44 -5.47 -23.77 4.73
CA CYS A 44 -6.73 -23.88 5.45
C CYS A 44 -6.82 -25.20 6.24
N ASN A 45 -6.39 -26.33 5.67
CA ASN A 45 -6.35 -27.60 6.40
C ASN A 45 -5.50 -27.50 7.67
N THR A 46 -4.33 -26.87 7.58
CA THR A 46 -3.44 -26.67 8.73
C THR A 46 -4.11 -25.80 9.80
N GLU A 47 -4.65 -24.64 9.41
CA GLU A 47 -5.32 -23.71 10.34
C GLU A 47 -6.60 -24.30 10.95
N PHE A 48 -7.36 -25.07 10.19
CA PHE A 48 -8.54 -25.76 10.67
C PHE A 48 -8.21 -26.89 11.66
N ASN A 49 -7.11 -27.62 11.42
CA ASN A 49 -6.61 -28.60 12.39
C ASN A 49 -6.12 -27.93 13.67
N PHE A 50 -5.41 -26.81 13.56
CA PHE A 50 -4.98 -26.01 14.70
C PHE A 50 -6.17 -25.48 15.51
N PHE A 51 -7.20 -24.96 14.82
CA PHE A 51 -8.47 -24.57 15.45
C PHE A 51 -9.09 -25.72 16.25
N CYS A 52 -9.16 -26.92 15.68
CA CYS A 52 -9.68 -28.09 16.38
C CYS A 52 -8.86 -28.45 17.63
N ASP A 53 -7.53 -28.33 17.55
CA ASP A 53 -6.63 -28.64 18.66
C ASP A 53 -6.75 -27.62 19.80
N VAL A 54 -6.75 -26.33 19.47
CA VAL A 54 -6.83 -25.24 20.46
C VAL A 54 -8.17 -25.25 21.19
N TYR A 55 -9.27 -25.51 20.47
CA TYR A 55 -10.62 -25.46 21.01
C TYR A 55 -11.23 -26.83 21.27
N ALA A 56 -10.43 -27.91 21.35
CA ALA A 56 -10.88 -29.29 21.50
C ALA A 56 -11.92 -29.47 22.62
N GLN A 57 -11.75 -28.77 23.76
CA GLN A 57 -12.67 -28.84 24.90
C GLN A 57 -14.06 -28.21 24.66
N TYR A 58 -14.21 -27.38 23.62
CA TYR A 58 -15.44 -26.69 23.25
C TYR A 58 -16.13 -27.30 22.02
N LEU A 59 -15.45 -28.22 21.34
CA LEU A 59 -15.89 -28.82 20.09
C LEU A 59 -16.39 -30.26 20.32
N PRO A 60 -17.24 -30.79 19.41
CA PRO A 60 -17.62 -32.21 19.45
C PRO A 60 -16.40 -33.15 19.40
N GLU A 61 -16.48 -34.25 20.16
CA GLU A 61 -15.47 -35.31 20.10
C GLU A 61 -15.40 -35.91 18.68
N GLY A 62 -14.19 -36.11 18.15
CA GLY A 62 -13.98 -36.67 16.82
C GLY A 62 -14.12 -35.67 15.65
N ILE A 63 -14.38 -34.38 15.92
CA ILE A 63 -14.58 -33.36 14.87
C ILE A 63 -13.37 -33.28 13.92
N LYS A 64 -12.15 -33.37 14.45
CA LYS A 64 -10.91 -33.24 13.68
C LYS A 64 -10.76 -34.37 12.67
N GLU A 65 -11.00 -35.60 13.10
CA GLU A 65 -10.91 -36.79 12.28
C GLU A 65 -11.95 -36.78 11.16
N GLU A 66 -13.18 -36.37 11.45
CA GLU A 66 -14.24 -36.26 10.44
C GLU A 66 -14.03 -35.08 9.48
N MET A 67 -13.51 -33.94 9.97
CA MET A 67 -13.15 -32.80 9.15
C MET A 67 -12.05 -33.15 8.15
N ASN A 68 -11.03 -33.90 8.55
CA ASN A 68 -9.93 -34.30 7.67
C ASN A 68 -10.34 -35.29 6.57
N LYS A 69 -11.56 -35.86 6.62
CA LYS A 69 -12.12 -36.67 5.53
C LYS A 69 -12.77 -35.82 4.43
N LYS A 70 -13.02 -34.53 4.67
CA LYS A 70 -13.61 -33.59 3.70
C LYS A 70 -12.57 -33.16 2.67
N LYS A 71 -13.00 -32.86 1.45
CA LYS A 71 -12.11 -32.52 0.34
C LYS A 71 -11.99 -31.01 0.18
N GLY A 72 -10.84 -30.48 0.59
CA GLY A 72 -10.48 -29.07 0.41
C GLY A 72 -11.12 -28.13 1.43
N ALA A 73 -10.62 -26.89 1.46
CA ALA A 73 -10.98 -25.86 2.43
C ALA A 73 -12.48 -25.56 2.47
N VAL A 74 -13.15 -25.58 1.31
CA VAL A 74 -14.59 -25.32 1.18
C VAL A 74 -15.41 -26.35 1.97
N GLU A 75 -15.21 -27.65 1.72
CA GLU A 75 -15.96 -28.70 2.42
C GLU A 75 -15.58 -28.79 3.91
N GLN A 76 -14.32 -28.48 4.24
CA GLN A 76 -13.85 -28.46 5.63
C GLN A 76 -14.50 -27.34 6.43
N LEU A 77 -14.52 -26.12 5.90
CA LEU A 77 -15.17 -24.98 6.56
C LEU A 77 -16.68 -25.21 6.71
N ASP A 78 -17.33 -25.73 5.66
CA ASP A 78 -18.75 -26.08 5.68
C ASP A 78 -19.09 -27.07 6.82
N TYR A 79 -18.23 -28.07 7.01
CA TYR A 79 -18.36 -29.03 8.10
C TYR A 79 -18.12 -28.37 9.47
N LEU A 80 -17.03 -27.61 9.62
CA LEU A 80 -16.64 -27.01 10.90
C LEU A 80 -17.71 -26.11 11.49
N TYR A 81 -18.24 -25.16 10.71
CA TYR A 81 -19.20 -24.20 11.24
C TYR A 81 -20.52 -24.89 11.61
N LYS A 82 -20.92 -25.96 10.89
CA LYS A 82 -22.12 -26.76 11.22
C LYS A 82 -21.95 -27.55 12.50
N GLU A 83 -20.78 -28.14 12.72
CA GLU A 83 -20.51 -28.90 13.95
C GLU A 83 -20.47 -28.01 15.19
N CYS A 84 -20.01 -26.77 15.06
CA CYS A 84 -20.06 -25.79 16.15
C CYS A 84 -21.49 -25.48 16.64
N VAL A 85 -22.52 -25.72 15.81
CA VAL A 85 -23.93 -25.57 16.23
C VAL A 85 -24.26 -26.54 17.36
N LYS A 86 -23.71 -27.76 17.33
CA LYS A 86 -24.00 -28.81 18.32
C LYS A 86 -23.49 -28.47 19.71
N THR A 87 -22.43 -27.68 19.80
CA THR A 87 -21.83 -27.22 21.07
C THR A 87 -22.13 -25.75 21.37
N ASN A 88 -23.04 -25.13 20.61
CA ASN A 88 -23.44 -23.73 20.73
C ASN A 88 -22.23 -22.76 20.74
N GLN A 89 -21.20 -23.09 19.96
CA GLN A 89 -20.01 -22.26 19.82
C GLN A 89 -20.16 -21.29 18.65
N GLN A 90 -19.57 -20.11 18.82
CA GLN A 90 -19.58 -19.05 17.82
C GLN A 90 -18.16 -18.83 17.31
N ILE A 91 -18.03 -18.57 16.02
CA ILE A 91 -16.76 -18.38 15.32
C ILE A 91 -16.61 -16.90 14.96
N TYR A 92 -15.42 -16.36 15.21
CA TYR A 92 -14.93 -15.14 14.57
C TYR A 92 -13.87 -15.56 13.54
N LEU A 93 -14.17 -15.33 12.27
CA LEU A 93 -13.24 -15.56 11.17
C LEU A 93 -12.47 -14.29 10.83
N PHE A 94 -11.15 -14.39 10.78
CA PHE A 94 -10.25 -13.37 10.25
C PHE A 94 -9.62 -13.89 8.96
N ILE A 95 -9.63 -13.08 7.91
CA ILE A 95 -8.95 -13.35 6.64
C ILE A 95 -8.05 -12.15 6.36
N ASP A 96 -6.76 -12.39 6.30
CA ASP A 96 -5.76 -11.37 6.00
C ASP A 96 -5.16 -11.61 4.62
N GLU A 97 -4.72 -10.54 3.97
CA GLU A 97 -4.10 -10.57 2.62
C GLU A 97 -5.01 -11.22 1.57
N TYR A 98 -6.32 -10.94 1.62
CA TYR A 98 -7.32 -11.54 0.72
C TYR A 98 -7.04 -11.26 -0.77
N ASP A 99 -6.36 -10.17 -1.06
CA ASP A 99 -5.96 -9.69 -2.38
C ASP A 99 -4.59 -10.20 -2.85
N HIS A 100 -3.88 -10.98 -2.03
CA HIS A 100 -2.57 -11.55 -2.35
C HIS A 100 -2.54 -12.23 -3.72
N PHE A 101 -3.61 -12.96 -4.06
CA PHE A 101 -3.74 -13.63 -5.36
C PHE A 101 -3.73 -12.64 -6.53
N THR A 102 -4.47 -11.54 -6.40
CA THR A 102 -4.61 -10.55 -7.45
C THR A 102 -3.40 -9.68 -7.59
N ASN A 103 -2.68 -9.39 -6.48
CA ASN A 103 -1.40 -8.72 -6.55
C ASN A 103 -0.40 -9.49 -7.43
N LYS A 104 -0.40 -10.83 -7.36
CA LYS A 104 0.44 -11.67 -8.25
C LYS A 104 0.04 -11.60 -9.72
N ILE A 105 -1.24 -11.44 -10.02
CA ILE A 105 -1.73 -11.32 -11.40
C ILE A 105 -1.44 -9.94 -11.96
N LEU A 106 -1.55 -8.90 -11.13
CA LEU A 106 -1.14 -7.54 -11.51
C LEU A 106 0.36 -7.47 -11.83
N SER A 107 1.19 -8.30 -11.20
CA SER A 107 2.62 -8.42 -11.55
C SER A 107 2.90 -9.31 -12.77
N GLU A 108 2.00 -10.21 -13.15
CA GLU A 108 2.21 -11.17 -14.24
C GLU A 108 1.03 -11.18 -15.24
N PRO A 109 1.03 -10.33 -16.28
CA PRO A 109 -0.09 -10.22 -17.24
C PRO A 109 -0.45 -11.52 -17.97
N SER A 110 0.49 -12.47 -18.09
CA SER A 110 0.25 -13.80 -18.64
C SER A 110 -0.74 -14.64 -17.81
N CYS A 111 -0.96 -14.26 -16.56
CA CYS A 111 -1.79 -14.98 -15.59
C CYS A 111 -3.26 -14.58 -15.63
N LEU A 112 -3.63 -13.61 -16.48
CA LEU A 112 -4.97 -13.03 -16.52
C LEU A 112 -6.05 -14.01 -17.05
N GLU A 113 -5.73 -14.83 -18.05
CA GLU A 113 -6.68 -15.84 -18.56
C GLU A 113 -6.89 -17.00 -17.58
N ASP A 114 -5.85 -17.40 -16.86
CA ASP A 114 -5.93 -18.43 -15.82
C ASP A 114 -6.66 -17.90 -14.57
N TYR A 115 -6.47 -16.64 -14.19
CA TYR A 115 -7.27 -15.98 -13.14
C TYR A 115 -8.75 -15.98 -13.47
N LYS A 116 -9.13 -15.62 -14.71
CA LYS A 116 -10.53 -15.64 -15.14
C LYS A 116 -11.18 -17.00 -14.89
N SER A 117 -10.44 -18.09 -15.11
CA SER A 117 -10.97 -19.44 -14.87
C SER A 117 -11.27 -19.73 -13.38
N GLU A 118 -10.61 -19.02 -12.46
CA GLU A 118 -10.66 -19.26 -11.01
C GLU A 118 -11.44 -18.21 -10.22
N THR A 119 -11.80 -17.06 -10.83
CA THR A 119 -12.59 -15.99 -10.22
C THR A 119 -13.89 -15.68 -10.95
N HIS A 120 -13.97 -15.88 -12.27
CA HIS A 120 -15.24 -15.74 -13.00
C HIS A 120 -16.07 -17.03 -12.94
N GLY A 121 -17.40 -16.88 -12.86
CA GLY A 121 -18.33 -18.02 -12.88
C GLY A 121 -18.24 -18.90 -11.62
N THR A 122 -17.71 -20.12 -11.75
CA THR A 122 -17.65 -21.19 -10.73
C THR A 122 -16.28 -21.30 -10.03
N GLY A 123 -15.60 -20.17 -9.85
CA GLY A 123 -14.27 -20.09 -9.25
C GLY A 123 -14.16 -20.65 -7.83
N TYR A 124 -13.00 -21.22 -7.47
CA TYR A 124 -12.80 -21.84 -6.14
C TYR A 124 -12.81 -20.82 -5.01
N LEU A 125 -12.18 -19.65 -5.19
CA LEU A 125 -12.18 -18.58 -4.20
C LEU A 125 -13.60 -18.06 -3.94
N ARG A 126 -14.40 -17.88 -5.00
CA ARG A 126 -15.81 -17.54 -4.86
C ARG A 126 -16.56 -18.60 -4.04
N SER A 127 -16.35 -19.89 -4.32
CA SER A 127 -16.96 -20.99 -3.57
C SER A 127 -16.57 -20.99 -2.08
N PHE A 128 -15.33 -20.58 -1.77
CA PHE A 128 -14.87 -20.41 -0.40
C PHE A 128 -15.60 -19.27 0.31
N PHE A 129 -15.68 -18.09 -0.29
CA PHE A 129 -16.41 -16.96 0.31
C PHE A 129 -17.93 -17.18 0.37
N ASP A 130 -18.52 -17.90 -0.59
CA ASP A 130 -19.90 -18.38 -0.53
C ASP A 130 -20.13 -19.26 0.71
N THR A 131 -19.15 -20.12 1.04
CA THR A 131 -19.19 -20.97 2.22
C THR A 131 -19.04 -20.16 3.51
N VAL A 132 -18.17 -19.14 3.53
CA VAL A 132 -18.08 -18.20 4.65
C VAL A 132 -19.43 -17.53 4.87
N LYS A 133 -20.04 -16.97 3.82
CA LYS A 133 -21.37 -16.36 3.86
C LYS A 133 -22.43 -17.34 4.36
N ALA A 134 -22.45 -18.58 3.87
CA ALA A 134 -23.35 -19.61 4.36
C ALA A 134 -23.18 -19.84 5.87
N GLY A 135 -21.94 -19.88 6.34
CA GLY A 135 -21.60 -19.99 7.76
C GLY A 135 -22.10 -18.81 8.59
N THR A 136 -22.22 -17.60 8.01
CA THR A 136 -22.72 -16.42 8.74
C THR A 136 -24.18 -16.51 9.17
N TYR A 137 -24.98 -17.32 8.49
CA TYR A 137 -26.36 -17.61 8.90
C TYR A 137 -26.43 -18.51 10.14
N SER A 138 -25.30 -19.06 10.59
CA SER A 138 -25.22 -20.00 11.72
C SER A 138 -24.19 -19.57 12.77
N THR A 139 -23.00 -20.16 12.79
CA THR A 139 -22.01 -20.01 13.87
C THR A 139 -20.92 -19.00 13.57
N ILE A 140 -20.65 -18.64 12.31
CA ILE A 140 -19.73 -17.55 11.98
C ILE A 140 -20.42 -16.22 12.29
N LYS A 141 -20.22 -15.67 13.48
CA LYS A 141 -20.93 -14.45 13.91
C LYS A 141 -20.24 -13.17 13.44
N ARG A 142 -18.94 -13.24 13.20
CA ARG A 142 -18.12 -12.11 12.74
C ARG A 142 -17.13 -12.61 11.69
N CYS A 143 -16.97 -11.82 10.64
CA CYS A 143 -15.92 -11.99 9.64
C CYS A 143 -15.20 -10.65 9.48
N PHE A 144 -13.88 -10.64 9.57
CA PHE A 144 -13.07 -9.45 9.33
C PHE A 144 -12.02 -9.79 8.26
N VAL A 145 -12.04 -9.02 7.18
CA VAL A 145 -11.21 -9.26 6.00
C VAL A 145 -10.32 -8.04 5.78
N THR A 146 -9.02 -8.27 5.62
CA THR A 146 -8.02 -7.22 5.39
C THR A 146 -7.18 -7.55 4.16
N GLY A 147 -6.72 -6.49 3.49
CA GLY A 147 -5.85 -6.52 2.33
C GLY A 147 -5.62 -5.11 1.80
N VAL A 148 -4.82 -4.99 0.75
CA VAL A 148 -4.40 -3.68 0.23
C VAL A 148 -5.24 -3.27 -0.98
N SER A 149 -5.38 -4.15 -1.96
CA SER A 149 -5.98 -3.88 -3.27
C SER A 149 -7.51 -3.98 -3.24
N PRO A 150 -8.25 -3.13 -3.98
CA PRO A 150 -9.70 -3.23 -4.14
C PRO A 150 -10.14 -4.23 -5.24
N VAL A 151 -9.20 -4.81 -5.99
CA VAL A 151 -9.44 -5.51 -7.27
C VAL A 151 -10.21 -6.83 -7.15
N THR A 152 -10.22 -7.44 -5.96
CA THR A 152 -10.87 -8.75 -5.72
C THR A 152 -12.25 -8.64 -5.11
N MET A 153 -12.60 -7.49 -4.52
CA MET A 153 -13.87 -7.41 -3.79
C MET A 153 -15.04 -7.63 -4.73
N ASP A 154 -15.05 -7.06 -5.94
CA ASP A 154 -16.24 -7.15 -6.81
C ASP A 154 -16.46 -8.53 -7.44
N ASP A 155 -15.39 -9.25 -7.80
CA ASP A 155 -15.51 -10.64 -8.27
C ASP A 155 -15.98 -11.57 -7.14
N LEU A 156 -15.60 -11.25 -5.90
CA LEU A 156 -16.05 -11.93 -4.68
C LEU A 156 -17.41 -11.42 -4.17
N THR A 157 -17.85 -10.19 -4.51
CA THR A 157 -19.03 -9.54 -3.89
C THR A 157 -20.33 -10.18 -4.33
N SER A 158 -20.42 -10.78 -5.53
CA SER A 158 -21.60 -11.57 -5.87
C SER A 158 -21.79 -12.77 -4.92
N GLY A 159 -20.69 -13.31 -4.38
CA GLY A 159 -20.69 -14.35 -3.35
C GLY A 159 -20.71 -13.82 -1.91
N PHE A 160 -20.14 -12.64 -1.64
CA PHE A 160 -19.96 -12.06 -0.31
C PHE A 160 -20.51 -10.62 -0.14
N ASN A 161 -21.68 -10.32 -0.71
CA ASN A 161 -22.35 -9.01 -0.63
C ASN A 161 -22.88 -8.60 0.78
N ILE A 162 -22.38 -9.21 1.85
CA ILE A 162 -22.80 -8.95 3.24
C ILE A 162 -21.76 -8.13 4.02
N GLY A 163 -20.63 -7.81 3.39
CA GLY A 163 -19.55 -7.02 4.00
C GLY A 163 -19.87 -5.53 4.04
N THR A 164 -19.32 -4.83 5.02
CA THR A 164 -19.26 -3.36 5.08
C THR A 164 -17.81 -2.96 4.83
N ASN A 165 -17.55 -2.12 3.82
CA ASN A 165 -16.22 -1.60 3.53
C ASN A 165 -15.95 -0.36 4.40
N TYR A 166 -14.86 -0.41 5.18
CA TYR A 166 -14.45 0.67 6.08
C TYR A 166 -13.26 1.48 5.57
N SER A 167 -12.67 1.14 4.42
CA SER A 167 -11.40 1.72 3.96
C SER A 167 -11.45 3.23 3.72
N LEU A 168 -12.61 3.76 3.34
CA LEU A 168 -12.85 5.20 3.12
C LEU A 168 -13.65 5.85 4.26
N SER A 169 -13.89 5.13 5.36
CA SER A 169 -14.65 5.66 6.49
C SER A 169 -13.79 6.64 7.30
N PRO A 170 -14.32 7.83 7.63
CA PRO A 170 -13.61 8.79 8.47
C PRO A 170 -13.39 8.29 9.90
N GLU A 171 -14.24 7.37 10.40
CA GLU A 171 -14.09 6.81 11.75
C GLU A 171 -12.80 6.00 11.92
N PHE A 172 -12.24 5.49 10.83
CA PHE A 172 -11.03 4.66 10.82
C PHE A 172 -9.81 5.37 10.22
N ASN A 173 -9.92 6.63 9.79
CA ASN A 173 -8.83 7.36 9.14
C ASN A 173 -7.56 7.37 10.01
N GLU A 174 -7.71 7.63 11.31
CA GLU A 174 -6.57 7.67 12.24
C GLU A 174 -6.00 6.30 12.62
N MET A 175 -6.64 5.19 12.23
CA MET A 175 -6.12 3.84 12.48
C MET A 175 -5.11 3.37 11.42
N THR A 176 -4.94 4.13 10.34
CA THR A 176 -4.14 3.74 9.17
C THR A 176 -2.66 4.14 9.26
N GLY A 177 -2.29 4.93 10.27
CA GLY A 177 -0.93 5.42 10.47
C GLY A 177 -0.75 5.99 11.86
N PHE A 178 0.31 6.78 12.07
CA PHE A 178 0.47 7.56 13.30
C PHE A 178 0.02 9.00 13.08
N ASN A 179 -0.72 9.56 14.02
CA ASN A 179 -0.92 11.00 14.04
C ASN A 179 0.30 11.73 14.64
N GLU A 180 0.41 13.05 14.45
CA GLU A 180 1.57 13.80 14.93
C GLU A 180 1.74 13.72 16.47
N GLU A 181 0.65 13.63 17.23
CA GLU A 181 0.71 13.52 18.70
C GLU A 181 1.34 12.18 19.13
N GLU A 182 1.01 11.08 18.45
CA GLU A 182 1.61 9.76 18.69
C GLU A 182 3.10 9.73 18.33
N VAL A 183 3.49 10.35 17.21
CA VAL A 183 4.90 10.47 16.83
C VAL A 183 5.67 11.29 17.87
N ARG A 184 5.11 12.42 18.33
CA ARG A 184 5.70 13.26 19.38
C ARG A 184 5.85 12.49 20.69
N ALA A 185 4.80 11.79 21.13
CA ALA A 185 4.84 10.99 22.35
C ALA A 185 5.90 9.88 22.28
N MET A 186 6.07 9.26 21.12
CA MET A 186 7.11 8.26 20.88
C MET A 186 8.53 8.86 21.00
N LEU A 187 8.76 10.01 20.36
CA LEU A 187 10.04 10.73 20.43
C LEU A 187 10.37 11.17 21.86
N ASP A 188 9.40 11.77 22.56
CA ASP A 188 9.56 12.24 23.93
C ASP A 188 9.89 11.08 24.88
N TYR A 189 9.22 9.93 24.70
CA TYR A 189 9.53 8.72 25.47
C TYR A 189 10.99 8.28 25.26
N TYR A 190 11.46 8.17 24.02
CA TYR A 190 12.84 7.75 23.76
C TYR A 190 13.87 8.81 24.19
N ALA A 191 13.53 10.10 24.14
CA ALA A 191 14.39 11.16 24.65
C ALA A 191 14.68 11.02 26.16
N THR A 192 13.80 10.36 26.94
CA THR A 192 14.05 10.09 28.37
C THR A 192 15.09 9.00 28.62
N THR A 193 15.38 8.15 27.64
CA THR A 193 16.22 6.95 27.80
C THR A 193 17.41 6.87 26.84
N CYS A 194 17.39 7.63 25.74
CA CYS A 194 18.41 7.63 24.69
C CYS A 194 19.02 9.03 24.49
N GLN A 195 20.16 9.09 23.81
CA GLN A 195 20.82 10.35 23.48
C GLN A 195 20.12 11.05 22.31
N PHE A 196 19.65 12.28 22.53
CA PHE A 196 19.05 13.14 21.52
C PHE A 196 19.89 14.42 21.37
N HIS A 197 20.11 14.85 20.12
CA HIS A 197 20.79 16.11 19.78
C HIS A 197 19.83 17.15 19.19
N HIS A 198 18.60 16.75 18.89
CA HIS A 198 17.55 17.62 18.34
C HIS A 198 16.32 17.55 19.26
N SER A 199 15.57 18.64 19.29
CA SER A 199 14.25 18.72 19.90
C SER A 199 13.24 17.89 19.12
N THR A 200 12.13 17.54 19.78
CA THR A 200 11.00 16.84 19.14
C THR A 200 10.46 17.65 17.95
N ASP A 201 10.40 18.97 18.04
CA ASP A 201 9.96 19.84 16.93
C ASP A 201 10.90 19.75 15.71
N GLU A 202 12.22 19.80 15.91
CA GLU A 202 13.19 19.67 14.82
C GLU A 202 13.11 18.30 14.14
N LEU A 203 12.84 17.23 14.89
CA LEU A 203 12.66 15.88 14.33
C LEU A 203 11.35 15.75 13.57
N ILE A 204 10.26 16.36 14.06
CA ILE A 204 8.97 16.41 13.35
C ILE A 204 9.12 17.19 12.04
N GLU A 205 9.74 18.38 12.06
CA GLU A 205 9.98 19.18 10.86
C GLU A 205 10.79 18.41 9.80
N ALA A 206 11.76 17.61 10.23
CA ALA A 206 12.54 16.75 9.34
C ALA A 206 11.73 15.58 8.76
N MET A 207 10.86 14.93 9.55
CA MET A 207 10.07 13.77 9.13
C MET A 207 8.85 14.15 8.29
N LYS A 208 8.20 15.27 8.59
CA LYS A 208 6.92 15.69 7.99
C LYS A 208 6.91 15.66 6.46
N PRO A 209 7.88 16.25 5.72
CA PRO A 209 7.85 16.23 4.26
C PRO A 209 8.10 14.84 3.65
N TRP A 210 8.60 13.89 4.44
CA TRP A 210 8.94 12.53 4.01
C TRP A 210 7.86 11.52 4.33
N TYR A 211 7.17 11.63 5.46
CA TYR A 211 6.34 10.54 5.99
C TYR A 211 4.88 10.91 6.25
N ASP A 212 4.55 12.20 6.37
CA ASP A 212 3.19 12.70 6.68
C ASP A 212 2.34 12.89 5.40
N ASN A 213 1.21 13.60 5.57
CA ASN A 213 0.29 14.13 4.57
C ASN A 213 -0.71 13.11 4.02
N TYR A 214 -0.83 11.93 4.65
CA TYR A 214 -1.88 10.98 4.28
C TYR A 214 -3.25 11.36 4.86
N CYS A 215 -4.26 11.34 4.00
CA CYS A 215 -5.68 11.38 4.27
C CYS A 215 -6.37 10.28 3.43
N PHE A 216 -7.13 9.40 4.09
CA PHE A 216 -7.76 8.24 3.46
C PHE A 216 -9.29 8.31 3.41
N ALA A 217 -9.90 9.35 3.98
CA ALA A 217 -11.34 9.58 3.91
C ALA A 217 -11.61 11.05 3.55
N GLU A 218 -12.47 11.29 2.55
CA GLU A 218 -12.76 12.65 2.06
C GLU A 218 -13.29 13.57 3.17
N GLN A 219 -14.11 13.03 4.06
CA GLN A 219 -14.65 13.76 5.21
C GLN A 219 -13.58 14.12 6.26
N SER A 220 -12.42 13.45 6.23
CA SER A 220 -11.28 13.76 7.10
C SER A 220 -10.31 14.76 6.48
N TYR A 221 -10.52 15.16 5.22
CA TYR A 221 -9.65 16.15 4.58
C TYR A 221 -9.68 17.50 5.32
N GLY A 222 -8.50 18.06 5.56
CA GLY A 222 -8.31 19.28 6.37
C GLY A 222 -8.29 19.04 7.88
N SER A 223 -8.42 17.79 8.33
CA SER A 223 -8.26 17.38 9.73
C SER A 223 -6.87 16.76 9.98
N THR A 224 -6.75 15.79 10.88
CA THR A 224 -5.50 15.09 11.20
C THR A 224 -4.94 14.34 9.99
N THR A 225 -3.68 14.60 9.64
CA THR A 225 -2.93 13.85 8.64
C THR A 225 -2.16 12.70 9.30
N MET A 226 -2.00 11.61 8.55
CA MET A 226 -1.33 10.41 9.02
C MET A 226 0.11 10.33 8.52
N TYR A 227 1.00 9.93 9.41
CA TYR A 227 2.36 9.50 9.11
C TYR A 227 2.37 8.02 8.77
N ASN A 228 3.17 7.63 7.77
CA ASN A 228 3.47 6.22 7.52
C ASN A 228 4.22 5.64 8.74
N SER A 229 3.57 4.70 9.45
CA SER A 229 4.10 4.15 10.70
C SER A 229 5.43 3.42 10.53
N ASN A 230 5.61 2.66 9.44
CA ASN A 230 6.89 1.99 9.18
C ASN A 230 8.01 3.02 9.03
N MET A 231 7.76 4.09 8.27
CA MET A 231 8.79 5.11 8.02
C MET A 231 9.19 5.89 9.27
N VAL A 232 8.22 6.20 10.13
CA VAL A 232 8.52 6.80 11.44
C VAL A 232 9.36 5.86 12.28
N LEU A 233 9.00 4.58 12.36
CA LEU A 233 9.76 3.58 13.14
C LEU A 233 11.18 3.41 12.59
N TYR A 234 11.36 3.36 11.27
CA TYR A 234 12.65 3.34 10.61
C TYR A 234 13.50 4.56 11.00
N PHE A 235 12.93 5.76 10.95
CA PHE A 235 13.64 6.99 11.30
C PHE A 235 14.07 6.98 12.77
N VAL A 236 13.16 6.63 13.68
CA VAL A 236 13.42 6.60 15.13
C VAL A 236 14.51 5.57 15.48
N ASP A 237 14.43 4.35 14.93
CA ASP A 237 15.45 3.31 15.16
C ASP A 237 16.83 3.76 14.68
N ASN A 238 16.92 4.32 13.47
CA ASN A 238 18.19 4.81 12.94
C ASN A 238 18.72 6.02 13.71
N TYR A 239 17.85 6.95 14.11
CA TYR A 239 18.24 8.12 14.91
C TYR A 239 18.91 7.71 16.23
N ILE A 240 18.29 6.76 16.93
CA ILE A 240 18.79 6.22 18.20
C ILE A 240 20.10 5.45 17.98
N ARG A 241 20.16 4.56 16.98
CA ARG A 241 21.37 3.76 16.66
C ARG A 241 22.55 4.62 16.23
N ASN A 242 22.29 5.75 15.59
CA ASN A 242 23.31 6.71 15.19
C ASN A 242 23.74 7.63 16.34
N GLY A 243 23.24 7.44 17.57
CA GLY A 243 23.65 8.23 18.73
C GLY A 243 23.09 9.65 18.74
N GLY A 244 21.89 9.84 18.20
CA GLY A 244 21.20 11.14 18.17
C GLY A 244 21.44 11.96 16.91
N TYR A 245 22.01 11.36 15.86
CA TYR A 245 22.14 11.97 14.54
C TYR A 245 21.05 11.48 13.58
N MET A 246 20.49 12.40 12.79
CA MET A 246 19.49 12.08 11.77
C MET A 246 20.01 11.03 10.77
N PRO A 247 19.15 10.10 10.31
CA PRO A 247 19.53 9.16 9.27
C PRO A 247 19.93 9.90 8.00
N ARG A 248 21.00 9.43 7.34
CA ARG A 248 21.44 9.99 6.05
C ARG A 248 20.49 9.61 4.90
N ASN A 249 19.87 8.44 4.99
CA ASN A 249 18.88 7.98 4.04
C ASN A 249 17.51 7.97 4.71
N MET A 250 16.60 8.77 4.18
CA MET A 250 15.23 8.91 4.69
C MET A 250 14.29 7.83 4.14
N VAL A 251 14.72 7.02 3.16
CA VAL A 251 13.91 5.98 2.52
C VAL A 251 14.43 4.61 2.91
N GLU A 252 13.58 3.77 3.49
CA GLU A 252 13.90 2.36 3.72
C GLU A 252 13.95 1.61 2.38
N GLU A 253 14.99 0.79 2.16
CA GLU A 253 15.20 0.09 0.89
C GLU A 253 14.05 -0.86 0.53
N ASN A 254 13.38 -1.46 1.53
CA ASN A 254 12.34 -2.47 1.37
C ASN A 254 11.00 -1.94 0.81
N ILE A 255 10.81 -0.63 0.69
CA ILE A 255 9.54 -0.05 0.18
C ILE A 255 9.48 -0.03 -1.35
N ARG A 256 10.62 -0.21 -2.02
CA ARG A 256 10.78 0.08 -3.46
C ARG A 256 10.13 -0.95 -4.40
N ASP A 257 9.73 -2.12 -3.91
CA ASP A 257 9.37 -3.28 -4.74
C ASP A 257 7.89 -3.33 -5.20
N LYS A 258 7.30 -2.24 -5.68
CA LYS A 258 5.98 -2.29 -6.35
C LYS A 258 6.11 -2.00 -7.84
N GLU A 259 6.13 -3.07 -8.64
CA GLU A 259 6.02 -2.99 -10.10
C GLU A 259 4.55 -2.76 -10.49
N PHE A 260 4.30 -1.71 -11.27
CA PHE A 260 2.99 -1.47 -11.86
C PHE A 260 3.05 -1.86 -13.34
N ALA A 261 2.28 -2.85 -13.77
CA ALA A 261 2.33 -3.28 -15.17
C ALA A 261 1.54 -2.35 -16.13
N HIS A 262 0.84 -1.32 -15.65
CA HIS A 262 -0.18 -0.62 -16.43
C HIS A 262 -0.16 0.91 -16.35
N ASP A 263 -0.45 1.48 -17.52
CA ASP A 263 -0.75 2.87 -17.89
C ASP A 263 0.08 4.01 -17.25
N ALA A 264 1.17 4.36 -17.93
CA ALA A 264 2.01 5.52 -17.60
C ALA A 264 1.29 6.88 -17.77
N SER A 265 0.09 6.95 -18.34
CA SER A 265 -0.59 8.23 -18.61
C SER A 265 -1.07 8.95 -17.34
N THR A 266 -1.75 8.26 -16.42
CA THR A 266 -2.18 8.83 -15.13
C THR A 266 -0.99 9.30 -14.29
N ILE A 267 0.09 8.51 -14.28
CA ILE A 267 1.33 8.88 -13.58
C ILE A 267 1.97 10.09 -14.27
N GLN A 268 1.97 10.18 -15.61
CA GLN A 268 2.46 11.34 -16.34
C GLN A 268 1.67 12.61 -16.00
N THR A 269 0.34 12.55 -15.94
CA THR A 269 -0.50 13.67 -15.52
C THR A 269 -0.18 14.10 -14.09
N LEU A 270 -0.07 13.14 -13.17
CA LEU A 270 0.28 13.39 -11.77
C LEU A 270 1.65 14.07 -11.63
N VAL A 271 2.64 13.64 -12.42
CA VAL A 271 4.00 14.19 -12.44
C VAL A 271 4.00 15.63 -12.97
N GLN A 272 3.21 15.93 -14.00
CA GLN A 272 3.17 17.24 -14.66
C GLN A 272 2.35 18.27 -13.87
N GLN A 273 1.12 17.92 -13.52
CA GLN A 273 0.16 18.84 -12.91
C GLN A 273 0.20 18.81 -11.38
N GLY A 274 0.86 17.81 -10.80
CA GLY A 274 0.97 17.61 -9.35
C GLY A 274 -0.24 16.92 -8.72
N TYR A 275 -1.34 16.73 -9.47
CA TYR A 275 -2.56 16.05 -9.00
C TYR A 275 -3.25 15.30 -10.14
N VAL A 276 -4.18 14.42 -9.74
CA VAL A 276 -5.20 13.82 -10.61
C VAL A 276 -6.58 14.00 -9.95
N THR A 277 -7.65 13.96 -10.73
CA THR A 277 -9.01 13.88 -10.21
C THR A 277 -9.63 12.55 -10.62
N GLY A 278 -10.57 12.05 -9.83
CA GLY A 278 -11.29 10.82 -10.13
C GLY A 278 -12.18 10.39 -8.99
N GLU A 279 -12.99 9.36 -9.25
CA GLU A 279 -13.86 8.76 -8.23
C GLU A 279 -13.13 7.57 -7.55
N LEU A 280 -13.01 7.61 -6.22
CA LEU A 280 -12.46 6.49 -5.45
C LEU A 280 -13.46 5.33 -5.40
N LYS A 281 -13.18 4.26 -6.14
CA LYS A 281 -13.99 3.05 -6.17
C LYS A 281 -13.70 2.16 -4.96
N THR A 282 -14.73 1.55 -4.39
CA THR A 282 -14.60 0.61 -3.25
C THR A 282 -14.26 -0.81 -3.67
N GLY A 283 -14.31 -1.10 -4.97
CA GLY A 283 -14.06 -2.40 -5.57
C GLY A 283 -14.25 -2.33 -7.09
N PHE A 284 -13.51 -3.14 -7.85
CA PHE A 284 -13.67 -3.31 -9.29
C PHE A 284 -12.98 -4.60 -9.75
N PRO A 285 -13.42 -5.26 -10.84
CA PRO A 285 -12.76 -6.45 -11.36
C PRO A 285 -11.34 -6.21 -11.89
N ALA A 286 -10.53 -7.27 -11.94
CA ALA A 286 -9.17 -7.20 -12.48
C ALA A 286 -9.13 -6.76 -13.95
N GLU A 287 -10.15 -7.09 -14.75
CA GLU A 287 -10.17 -6.73 -16.17
C GLU A 287 -10.34 -5.23 -16.42
N THR A 288 -10.93 -4.49 -15.47
CA THR A 288 -11.21 -3.06 -15.59
C THR A 288 -10.18 -2.21 -14.86
N VAL A 289 -9.08 -2.80 -14.35
CA VAL A 289 -8.00 -2.08 -13.64
C VAL A 289 -7.43 -0.93 -14.48
N ALA A 290 -7.37 -1.08 -15.81
CA ALA A 290 -6.86 -0.06 -16.72
C ALA A 290 -7.83 1.12 -16.93
N GLU A 291 -9.06 1.07 -16.43
CA GLU A 291 -9.96 2.22 -16.48
C GLU A 291 -9.44 3.35 -15.57
N PRO A 292 -9.55 4.64 -15.97
CA PRO A 292 -8.89 5.74 -15.26
C PRO A 292 -9.20 5.83 -13.76
N ASP A 293 -10.48 5.74 -13.36
CA ASP A 293 -10.88 5.79 -11.95
C ASP A 293 -10.42 4.56 -11.17
N ASN A 294 -10.44 3.38 -11.80
CA ASN A 294 -10.01 2.13 -11.18
C ASN A 294 -8.49 2.15 -10.93
N PHE A 295 -7.71 2.59 -11.91
CA PHE A 295 -6.27 2.75 -11.77
C PHE A 295 -5.92 3.80 -10.72
N THR A 296 -6.61 4.94 -10.72
CA THR A 296 -6.45 6.00 -9.71
C THR A 296 -6.78 5.49 -8.31
N SER A 297 -7.85 4.71 -8.18
CA SER A 297 -8.21 4.05 -6.93
C SER A 297 -7.11 3.07 -6.49
N LEU A 298 -6.59 2.23 -7.40
CA LEU A 298 -5.51 1.30 -7.11
C LEU A 298 -4.27 2.02 -6.54
N LEU A 299 -3.85 3.12 -7.17
CA LEU A 299 -2.73 3.94 -6.68
C LEU A 299 -3.02 4.51 -5.29
N PHE A 300 -4.24 4.97 -5.03
CA PHE A 300 -4.66 5.44 -3.70
C PHE A 300 -4.57 4.33 -2.64
N TYR A 301 -5.16 3.16 -2.88
CA TYR A 301 -5.12 2.04 -1.93
C TYR A 301 -3.70 1.52 -1.69
N PHE A 302 -2.80 1.64 -2.68
CA PHE A 302 -1.40 1.27 -2.51
C PHE A 302 -0.58 2.29 -1.71
N GLY A 303 -1.19 3.40 -1.31
CA GLY A 303 -0.54 4.50 -0.60
C GLY A 303 0.28 5.42 -1.51
N MET A 304 0.09 5.33 -2.83
CA MET A 304 0.79 6.19 -3.81
C MET A 304 0.12 7.55 -4.00
N LEU A 305 -1.18 7.61 -3.71
CA LEU A 305 -1.97 8.82 -3.75
C LEU A 305 -2.66 9.06 -2.40
N THR A 306 -3.01 10.31 -2.16
CA THR A 306 -3.79 10.71 -0.99
C THR A 306 -4.76 11.83 -1.34
N ILE A 307 -5.82 11.97 -0.54
CA ILE A 307 -6.85 12.98 -0.74
C ILE A 307 -6.29 14.36 -0.38
N SER A 308 -6.42 15.28 -1.34
CA SER A 308 -5.93 16.67 -1.28
C SER A 308 -7.04 17.70 -1.51
N GLY A 309 -8.30 17.27 -1.40
CA GLY A 309 -9.49 18.11 -1.51
C GLY A 309 -10.41 17.69 -2.65
N THR A 310 -11.18 18.66 -3.15
CA THR A 310 -12.16 18.47 -4.23
C THR A 310 -11.92 19.52 -5.31
N LEU A 311 -11.96 19.12 -6.57
CA LEU A 311 -11.85 20.00 -7.72
C LEU A 311 -13.02 19.74 -8.66
N GLU A 312 -13.82 20.78 -8.94
CA GLU A 312 -14.97 20.71 -9.86
C GLU A 312 -15.99 19.59 -9.55
N GLY A 313 -16.07 19.16 -8.29
CA GLY A 313 -16.97 18.10 -7.84
C GLY A 313 -16.35 16.71 -7.81
N GLU A 314 -15.10 16.55 -8.25
CA GLU A 314 -14.33 15.31 -8.19
C GLU A 314 -13.30 15.34 -7.07
N THR A 315 -12.94 14.16 -6.57
CA THR A 315 -11.92 13.99 -5.53
C THR A 315 -10.55 14.28 -6.11
N LYS A 316 -9.84 15.23 -5.50
CA LYS A 316 -8.50 15.65 -5.93
C LYS A 316 -7.46 14.82 -5.18
N LEU A 317 -6.62 14.11 -5.92
CA LEU A 317 -5.61 13.20 -5.37
C LEU A 317 -4.20 13.66 -5.74
N THR A 318 -3.27 13.61 -4.79
CA THR A 318 -1.87 14.03 -4.97
C THR A 318 -0.90 13.00 -4.40
N ILE A 319 0.37 13.12 -4.77
CA ILE A 319 1.46 12.38 -4.11
C ILE A 319 1.60 12.86 -2.66
N PRO A 320 1.50 11.98 -1.64
CA PRO A 320 1.48 12.38 -0.24
C PRO A 320 2.79 13.04 0.20
N ASN A 321 3.95 12.41 -0.08
CA ASN A 321 5.23 12.81 0.50
C ASN A 321 6.43 12.46 -0.40
N GLN A 322 7.66 12.74 0.07
CA GLN A 322 8.88 12.48 -0.71
C GLN A 322 9.12 11.01 -1.00
N VAL A 323 8.85 10.12 -0.04
CA VAL A 323 9.11 8.68 -0.20
C VAL A 323 8.33 8.15 -1.41
N VAL A 324 7.04 8.47 -1.47
CA VAL A 324 6.18 8.06 -2.59
C VAL A 324 6.55 8.76 -3.89
N ARG A 325 6.96 10.04 -3.83
CA ARG A 325 7.43 10.78 -5.00
C ARG A 325 8.65 10.10 -5.63
N GLU A 326 9.65 9.73 -4.84
CA GLU A 326 10.84 9.02 -5.32
C GLU A 326 10.48 7.66 -5.93
N GLN A 327 9.53 6.95 -5.33
CA GLN A 327 9.05 5.67 -5.83
C GLN A 327 8.38 5.80 -7.21
N LEU A 328 7.43 6.73 -7.36
CA LEU A 328 6.73 6.96 -8.63
C LEU A 328 7.66 7.43 -9.74
N TYR A 329 8.65 8.28 -9.44
CA TYR A 329 9.63 8.72 -10.42
C TYR A 329 10.61 7.62 -10.82
N SER A 330 11.04 6.77 -9.89
CA SER A 330 11.87 5.61 -10.20
C SER A 330 11.13 4.66 -11.13
N TYR A 331 9.87 4.36 -10.82
CA TYR A 331 9.00 3.56 -11.68
C TYR A 331 8.85 4.17 -13.08
N LEU A 332 8.57 5.48 -13.19
CA LEU A 332 8.44 6.15 -14.48
C LEU A 332 9.73 6.06 -15.31
N LEU A 333 10.91 6.13 -14.69
CA LEU A 333 12.19 5.92 -15.37
C LEU A 333 12.41 4.46 -15.79
N ASP A 334 11.97 3.50 -14.99
CA ASP A 334 12.08 2.08 -15.33
C ASP A 334 11.19 1.70 -16.52
N THR A 335 10.00 2.30 -16.65
CA THR A 335 9.18 2.15 -17.87
C THR A 335 9.86 2.71 -19.13
N TYR A 336 10.79 3.67 -18.99
CA TYR A 336 11.63 4.11 -20.11
C TYR A 336 12.85 3.19 -20.34
N ASN A 337 13.26 2.41 -19.33
CA ASN A 337 14.42 1.51 -19.37
C ASN A 337 14.14 0.16 -20.03
N GLU A 338 12.88 -0.25 -20.23
CA GLU A 338 12.52 -1.43 -21.04
C GLU A 338 13.04 -1.32 -22.51
N ALA A 339 13.61 -0.16 -22.89
CA ALA A 339 14.33 0.09 -24.14
C ALA A 339 15.87 -0.22 -24.09
N ASP A 340 16.32 -1.13 -23.22
CA ASP A 340 17.67 -1.74 -23.21
C ASP A 340 18.88 -0.78 -23.06
N LEU A 341 18.77 0.21 -22.18
CA LEU A 341 19.83 1.21 -21.97
C LEU A 341 19.90 1.62 -20.50
N ARG A 342 20.89 1.09 -19.76
CA ARG A 342 21.12 1.42 -18.34
C ARG A 342 21.57 2.88 -18.21
N PHE A 343 20.89 3.66 -17.36
CA PHE A 343 21.43 4.93 -16.86
C PHE A 343 22.73 4.66 -16.08
N ASP A 344 23.84 5.30 -16.49
CA ASP A 344 25.04 5.28 -15.67
C ASP A 344 24.85 6.23 -14.46
N ASN A 345 24.32 5.65 -13.38
CA ASN A 345 24.11 6.33 -12.10
C ASN A 345 25.40 6.97 -11.55
N TRP A 346 26.58 6.43 -11.91
CA TRP A 346 27.86 6.97 -11.47
C TRP A 346 28.22 8.26 -12.21
N GLU A 347 28.04 8.29 -13.53
CA GLU A 347 28.28 9.48 -14.35
C GLU A 347 27.33 10.61 -13.96
N LYS A 348 26.02 10.31 -13.85
CA LYS A 348 25.01 11.27 -13.40
C LYS A 348 25.32 11.81 -12.00
N GLY A 349 25.78 10.96 -11.08
CA GLY A 349 26.16 11.37 -9.73
C GLY A 349 27.33 12.36 -9.68
N LYS A 350 28.29 12.26 -10.62
CA LYS A 350 29.39 13.23 -10.78
C LYS A 350 28.90 14.56 -11.35
N LEU A 351 28.03 14.50 -12.36
CA LEU A 351 27.43 15.70 -12.97
C LEU A 351 26.57 16.46 -11.95
N ALA A 352 25.76 15.75 -11.15
CA ALA A 352 24.99 16.35 -10.06
C ALA A 352 25.89 17.05 -9.03
N SER A 353 27.04 16.45 -8.69
CA SER A 353 28.02 17.06 -7.78
C SER A 353 28.70 18.29 -8.39
N ALA A 354 29.01 18.26 -9.70
CA ALA A 354 29.56 19.40 -10.42
C ALA A 354 28.58 20.58 -10.43
N MET A 355 27.31 20.32 -10.72
CA MET A 355 26.23 21.28 -10.63
C MET A 355 26.14 21.90 -9.23
N ALA A 356 26.07 21.03 -8.20
CA ALA A 356 25.90 21.43 -6.80
C ALA A 356 27.05 22.27 -6.23
N TYR A 357 28.29 21.83 -6.43
CA TYR A 357 29.46 22.44 -5.76
C TYR A 357 30.24 23.43 -6.62
N ARG A 358 30.08 23.38 -7.95
CA ARG A 358 30.84 24.23 -8.89
C ARG A 358 29.94 25.07 -9.80
N GLY A 359 28.62 24.93 -9.71
CA GLY A 359 27.68 25.61 -10.60
C GLY A 359 27.72 25.11 -12.04
N ASP A 360 28.31 23.93 -12.29
CA ASP A 360 28.39 23.33 -13.63
C ASP A 360 27.08 22.60 -13.98
N TRP A 361 26.00 23.37 -14.08
CA TRP A 361 24.66 22.86 -14.33
C TRP A 361 24.49 22.37 -15.78
N LYS A 362 25.18 22.99 -16.73
CA LYS A 362 24.97 22.73 -18.16
C LYS A 362 25.27 21.27 -18.51
N ALA A 363 26.41 20.74 -18.06
CA ALA A 363 26.77 19.35 -18.33
C ALA A 363 25.75 18.34 -17.76
N TYR A 364 25.12 18.66 -16.62
CA TYR A 364 24.07 17.82 -16.03
C TYR A 364 22.80 17.79 -16.88
N PHE A 365 22.33 18.94 -17.35
CA PHE A 365 21.14 19.01 -18.20
C PHE A 365 21.41 18.55 -19.64
N ASP A 366 22.62 18.75 -20.18
CA ASP A 366 23.03 18.20 -21.48
C ASP A 366 22.95 16.67 -21.46
N TYR A 367 23.40 16.03 -20.37
CA TYR A 367 23.25 14.58 -20.17
C TYR A 367 21.79 14.14 -20.16
N ILE A 368 20.90 14.86 -19.46
CA ILE A 368 19.46 14.55 -19.45
C ILE A 368 18.87 14.70 -20.86
N ALA A 369 19.25 15.74 -21.60
CA ALA A 369 18.79 15.96 -22.97
C ALA A 369 19.30 14.86 -23.93
N GLU A 370 20.54 14.40 -23.79
CA GLU A 370 21.09 13.27 -24.54
C GLU A 370 20.38 11.96 -24.21
N CYS A 371 20.07 11.72 -22.94
CA CYS A 371 19.22 10.62 -22.53
C CYS A 371 17.87 10.72 -23.21
N LEU A 372 17.16 11.84 -23.06
CA LEU A 372 15.87 12.05 -23.69
C LEU A 372 15.92 11.81 -25.21
N HIS A 373 16.96 12.27 -25.89
CA HIS A 373 17.14 12.02 -27.33
C HIS A 373 17.28 10.53 -27.65
N ARG A 374 18.07 9.78 -26.86
CA ARG A 374 18.28 8.33 -27.01
C ARG A 374 17.02 7.51 -26.70
N TYR A 375 16.30 7.86 -25.63
CA TYR A 375 15.14 7.11 -25.15
C TYR A 375 13.82 7.53 -25.82
N SER A 376 13.78 8.65 -26.54
CA SER A 376 12.57 9.09 -27.26
C SER A 376 12.23 8.16 -28.44
N SER A 377 11.23 7.30 -28.27
CA SER A 377 10.66 6.54 -29.38
C SER A 377 9.90 7.47 -30.35
N GLN A 378 9.62 7.01 -31.59
CA GLN A 378 8.75 7.77 -32.50
C GLN A 378 7.34 8.00 -31.92
N ARG A 379 6.86 7.11 -31.04
CA ARG A 379 5.57 7.21 -30.36
C ARG A 379 5.60 8.26 -29.24
N ASP A 380 6.70 8.34 -28.50
CA ASP A 380 6.87 9.33 -27.43
C ASP A 380 7.09 10.75 -27.97
N LYS A 381 7.71 10.88 -29.15
CA LYS A 381 7.80 12.17 -29.86
C LYS A 381 6.43 12.77 -30.20
N GLN A 382 5.37 11.95 -30.29
CA GLN A 382 4.00 12.43 -30.49
C GLN A 382 3.36 12.97 -29.20
N LYS A 383 3.91 12.65 -28.01
CA LYS A 383 3.43 13.15 -26.72
C LYS A 383 3.88 14.58 -26.40
N GLY A 384 4.78 15.16 -27.19
CA GLY A 384 5.15 16.58 -27.12
C GLY A 384 5.90 16.98 -25.84
N GLU A 385 5.71 18.23 -25.42
CA GLU A 385 6.37 18.88 -24.27
C GLU A 385 6.14 18.12 -22.95
N ALA A 386 4.94 17.59 -22.77
CA ALA A 386 4.53 16.79 -21.61
C ALA A 386 5.50 15.63 -21.33
N TYR A 387 5.96 14.94 -22.38
CA TYR A 387 6.96 13.87 -22.24
C TYR A 387 8.33 14.41 -21.83
N VAL A 388 8.78 15.51 -22.45
CA VAL A 388 10.06 16.15 -22.14
C VAL A 388 10.10 16.62 -20.69
N HIS A 389 9.02 17.25 -20.24
CA HIS A 389 8.86 17.72 -18.87
C HIS A 389 8.90 16.57 -17.87
N GLY A 390 8.04 15.55 -18.04
CA GLY A 390 7.95 14.41 -17.14
C GLY A 390 9.25 13.61 -17.04
N PHE A 391 9.93 13.38 -18.17
CA PHE A 391 11.23 12.71 -18.19
C PHE A 391 12.30 13.54 -17.46
N THR A 392 12.36 14.84 -17.73
CA THR A 392 13.33 15.74 -17.09
C THR A 392 13.07 15.83 -15.59
N LEU A 393 11.81 15.91 -15.17
CA LEU A 393 11.42 15.92 -13.76
C LEU A 393 11.80 14.62 -13.05
N ALA A 394 11.54 13.47 -13.64
CA ALA A 394 11.93 12.19 -13.05
C ALA A 394 13.45 12.01 -13.00
N MET A 395 14.17 12.41 -14.05
CA MET A 395 15.63 12.39 -14.07
C MET A 395 16.23 13.33 -13.02
N THR A 396 15.70 14.54 -12.88
CA THR A 396 16.17 15.49 -11.87
C THR A 396 15.81 15.07 -10.44
N ALA A 397 14.76 14.27 -10.24
CA ALA A 397 14.38 13.79 -8.91
C ALA A 397 15.35 12.79 -8.31
N GLN A 398 16.16 12.11 -9.13
CA GLN A 398 17.27 11.29 -8.65
C GLN A 398 18.50 12.11 -8.22
N ASN A 399 18.44 13.45 -8.25
CA ASN A 399 19.54 14.30 -7.84
C ASN A 399 19.63 14.37 -6.31
N ARG A 400 20.72 13.84 -5.76
CA ARG A 400 20.99 13.83 -4.31
C ARG A 400 21.24 15.21 -3.67
N PHE A 401 21.30 16.30 -4.43
CA PHE A 401 21.63 17.64 -3.92
C PHE A 401 20.49 18.65 -4.10
N TYR A 402 19.51 18.33 -4.94
CA TYR A 402 18.41 19.21 -5.29
C TYR A 402 17.12 18.40 -5.38
N ARG A 403 16.04 18.97 -4.85
CA ARG A 403 14.68 18.49 -5.04
C ARG A 403 14.03 19.27 -6.19
N PRO A 404 13.61 18.63 -7.29
CA PRO A 404 12.89 19.33 -8.32
C PRO A 404 11.45 19.62 -7.87
N ILE A 405 10.96 20.80 -8.24
CA ILE A 405 9.58 21.24 -8.05
C ILE A 405 9.05 21.64 -9.42
N SER A 406 7.99 20.96 -9.88
CA SER A 406 7.30 21.28 -11.13
C SER A 406 6.48 22.55 -10.96
N GLU A 407 6.44 23.41 -11.97
CA GLU A 407 5.53 24.57 -12.05
C GLU A 407 5.56 25.45 -10.79
N GLN A 408 6.77 25.75 -10.28
CA GLN A 408 6.89 26.56 -9.08
C GLN A 408 6.57 28.03 -9.40
N GLU A 409 5.55 28.58 -8.72
CA GLU A 409 5.24 30.01 -8.77
C GLU A 409 6.41 30.85 -8.24
N ASN A 410 6.78 31.88 -9.00
CA ASN A 410 7.80 32.86 -8.66
C ASN A 410 7.33 34.27 -9.07
N GLN A 411 8.10 35.30 -8.71
CA GLN A 411 7.73 36.70 -8.97
C GLN A 411 7.62 37.05 -10.48
N GLU A 412 8.17 36.21 -11.36
CA GLU A 412 8.18 36.40 -12.82
C GLU A 412 7.28 35.41 -13.58
N GLY A 413 6.49 34.59 -12.88
CA GLY A 413 5.60 33.58 -13.48
C GLY A 413 5.78 32.20 -12.85
N TYR A 414 5.77 31.16 -13.68
CA TYR A 414 5.97 29.77 -13.25
C TYR A 414 7.27 29.25 -13.86
N ALA A 415 8.10 28.60 -13.03
CA ALA A 415 9.26 27.85 -13.53
C ALA A 415 8.83 26.43 -13.86
N ASP A 416 9.12 25.96 -15.08
CA ASP A 416 8.80 24.57 -15.50
C ASP A 416 9.35 23.56 -14.48
N ILE A 417 10.66 23.66 -14.18
CA ILE A 417 11.32 22.86 -13.14
C ILE A 417 12.22 23.75 -12.30
N PHE A 418 11.88 23.90 -11.02
CA PHE A 418 12.72 24.55 -10.02
C PHE A 418 13.55 23.53 -9.24
N MET A 419 14.87 23.70 -9.25
CA MET A 419 15.80 22.82 -8.51
C MET A 419 16.03 23.39 -7.10
N PHE A 420 15.22 22.97 -6.13
CA PHE A 420 15.32 23.42 -4.74
C PHE A 420 16.53 22.77 -4.04
N PRO A 421 17.52 23.54 -3.53
CA PRO A 421 18.72 22.97 -2.93
C PRO A 421 18.42 22.32 -1.57
N LEU A 422 18.94 21.12 -1.37
CA LEU A 422 18.87 20.40 -0.09
C LEU A 422 20.06 20.83 0.79
N LEU A 423 19.92 21.99 1.45
CA LEU A 423 21.03 22.66 2.14
C LEU A 423 21.69 21.79 3.24
N ASP A 424 20.94 20.90 3.88
CA ASP A 424 21.45 20.02 4.95
C ASP A 424 22.52 19.03 4.49
N ILE A 425 22.61 18.79 3.18
CA ILE A 425 23.58 17.88 2.54
C ILE A 425 24.94 18.58 2.35
N TYR A 426 24.96 19.91 2.30
CA TYR A 426 26.16 20.72 2.12
C TYR A 426 26.75 21.04 3.49
N LYS A 427 27.38 20.05 4.13
CA LYS A 427 28.11 20.22 5.40
C LYS A 427 29.62 20.05 5.21
#